data_AF-A0A7S2FQR6-F1
#
_entry.id   AF-A0A7S2FQR6-F1
#
_cell.length_a   1.000
_cell.length_b   1.000
_cell.length_c   1.000
_cell.angle_alpha   90.00
_cell.angle_beta   90.00
_cell.angle_gamma   90.00
#
_symmetry.space_group_name_H-M   'P 1'
#
loop_
_entity.id
_entity.type
_entity.pdbx_description
1 polymer ?
#
loop_
_entity_poly.entity_id
_entity_poly.type
_entity_poly.pdbx_seq_one_letter_code
_entity_poly.pdbx_strand_id
1 'polypeptide(L)'
;TVSFPQWDIHVDVMVDDAPEAGVEEFLGSYEVRYITWANLNIDLMSSYSGGDGGNFFHLSHPLDAGQRIDFFISHSWQDNVAVKWQELSVLAKNFQASNGRYPTFWMDKFCLHSSNSDPTVALQGLTVCIKACDRIVALCGSTFPNRLWCAWEVFAMTAFLRQREAMERVQFIPLKEVVGGVLFDVQQAFKEFDVANTECSSFVDYHRLMRIINAVGRSDFNAKIRLIVSQMDSCIGGQGAEIEEPQRQHWGEGLELIAAENAQEPIAEEKEVVTAEVDPAAEKA
;
A
#
# COMPACT_ATOMS: atom_id res chain seq x y z
N THR A 1 15.14 -0.13 33.64
CA THR A 1 15.08 -1.00 32.45
C THR A 1 13.66 -1.51 32.33
N VAL A 2 12.87 -0.95 31.41
CA VAL A 2 11.51 -1.44 31.15
C VAL A 2 11.64 -2.74 30.37
N SER A 3 11.26 -3.88 30.96
CA SER A 3 11.18 -5.15 30.25
C SER A 3 9.90 -5.15 29.43
N PHE A 4 10.03 -5.31 28.11
CA PHE A 4 8.88 -5.42 27.21
C PHE A 4 8.57 -6.90 26.96
N PRO A 5 7.28 -7.29 26.90
CA PRO A 5 6.89 -8.64 26.56
C PRO A 5 7.37 -8.98 25.15
N GLN A 6 8.04 -10.13 25.01
CA GLN A 6 8.35 -10.73 23.72
C GLN A 6 7.07 -11.44 23.24
N TRP A 7 6.51 -10.95 22.13
CA TRP A 7 5.29 -11.50 21.55
C TRP A 7 5.66 -12.50 20.47
N ASP A 8 5.79 -13.78 20.83
CA ASP A 8 5.96 -14.85 19.85
C ASP A 8 4.57 -15.20 19.28
N ILE A 9 4.12 -14.42 18.29
CA ILE A 9 2.95 -14.80 17.48
C ILE A 9 3.40 -15.95 16.59
N HIS A 10 3.00 -17.17 16.94
CA HIS A 10 3.21 -18.33 16.10
C HIS A 10 2.53 -18.10 14.75
N VAL A 11 3.30 -18.20 13.67
CA VAL A 11 2.83 -18.09 12.27
C VAL A 11 1.62 -18.99 12.03
N ASP A 12 1.55 -20.11 12.76
CA ASP A 12 0.46 -21.09 12.77
C ASP A 12 -0.93 -20.44 12.94
N VAL A 13 -1.07 -19.39 13.76
CA VAL A 13 -2.37 -18.69 13.96
C VAL A 13 -2.83 -17.95 12.71
N MET A 14 -1.91 -17.57 11.80
CA MET A 14 -2.25 -16.94 10.53
C MET A 14 -2.62 -17.96 9.44
N VAL A 15 -2.40 -19.26 9.67
CA VAL A 15 -2.30 -20.27 8.62
C VAL A 15 -3.21 -21.50 8.88
N ASP A 16 -4.06 -21.48 9.91
CA ASP A 16 -4.93 -22.63 10.30
C ASP A 16 -5.80 -23.22 9.17
N ASP A 17 -6.01 -22.52 8.05
CA ASP A 17 -6.75 -23.00 6.86
C ASP A 17 -5.87 -23.30 5.63
N ALA A 18 -4.53 -23.33 5.75
CA ALA A 18 -3.68 -23.66 4.61
C ALA A 18 -3.79 -25.14 4.23
N PRO A 19 -3.84 -25.48 2.92
CA PRO A 19 -3.79 -26.87 2.48
C PRO A 19 -2.53 -27.57 3.01
N GLU A 20 -2.57 -28.89 3.20
CA GLU A 20 -1.44 -29.71 3.68
C GLU A 20 -0.17 -29.59 2.83
N ALA A 21 -0.25 -28.98 1.64
CA ALA A 21 0.88 -28.45 0.89
C ALA A 21 1.54 -27.33 1.72
N GLY A 22 2.59 -27.69 2.47
CA GLY A 22 3.19 -26.86 3.51
C GLY A 22 3.52 -25.43 3.09
N VAL A 23 3.56 -24.54 4.08
CA VAL A 23 3.86 -23.10 3.94
C VAL A 23 5.05 -22.82 3.00
N GLU A 24 6.07 -23.67 2.98
CA GLU A 24 7.23 -23.52 2.09
C GLU A 24 6.89 -23.66 0.59
N GLU A 25 5.98 -24.55 0.22
CA GLU A 25 5.53 -24.72 -1.17
C GLU A 25 4.67 -23.53 -1.61
N PHE A 26 3.81 -23.03 -0.71
CA PHE A 26 3.06 -21.81 -0.93
C PHE A 26 3.99 -20.59 -1.09
N LEU A 27 4.97 -20.44 -0.21
CA LEU A 27 5.96 -19.38 -0.29
C LEU A 27 6.83 -19.49 -1.55
N GLY A 28 7.12 -20.70 -2.01
CA GLY A 28 7.89 -20.97 -3.22
C GLY A 28 7.12 -20.69 -4.52
N SER A 29 5.78 -20.68 -4.47
CA SER A 29 4.92 -20.39 -5.62
C SER A 29 4.37 -18.95 -5.63
N TYR A 30 4.51 -18.22 -4.52
CA TYR A 30 4.06 -16.83 -4.43
C TYR A 30 5.01 -15.88 -5.16
N GLU A 31 4.59 -15.42 -6.33
CA GLU A 31 5.34 -14.43 -7.12
C GLU A 31 5.21 -13.04 -6.48
N VAL A 32 6.26 -12.59 -5.78
CA VAL A 32 6.33 -11.23 -5.27
C VAL A 32 6.52 -10.27 -6.45
N ARG A 33 5.76 -9.18 -6.47
CA ARG A 33 5.77 -8.18 -7.55
C ARG A 33 5.93 -6.77 -7.02
N TYR A 34 6.32 -5.85 -7.89
CA TYR A 34 6.41 -4.42 -7.58
C TYR A 34 5.97 -3.56 -8.75
N ILE A 35 5.56 -2.33 -8.47
CA ILE A 35 5.30 -1.30 -9.48
C ILE A 35 6.38 -0.22 -9.40
N THR A 36 6.77 0.32 -10.56
CA THR A 36 7.72 1.43 -10.66
C THR A 36 6.99 2.77 -10.60
N TRP A 37 7.69 3.83 -10.19
CA TRP A 37 7.12 5.19 -10.23
C TRP A 37 6.57 5.58 -11.61
N ALA A 38 7.23 5.19 -12.70
CA ALA A 38 6.80 5.50 -14.07
C ALA A 38 5.47 4.84 -14.46
N ASN A 39 5.11 3.72 -13.82
CA ASN A 39 3.85 3.02 -14.06
C ASN A 39 2.73 3.48 -13.12
N LEU A 40 3.01 4.41 -12.21
CA LEU A 40 2.04 4.93 -11.24
C LEU A 40 1.62 6.34 -11.62
N ASN A 41 0.33 6.65 -11.48
CA ASN A 41 -0.21 7.99 -11.69
C ASN A 41 -1.39 8.24 -10.72
N ILE A 42 -1.83 9.50 -10.64
CA ILE A 42 -2.90 9.92 -9.73
C ILE A 42 -4.25 9.22 -10.00
N ASP A 43 -4.57 8.93 -11.25
CA ASP A 43 -5.85 8.29 -11.61
C ASP A 43 -5.90 6.85 -11.08
N LEU A 44 -4.76 6.14 -11.14
CA LEU A 44 -4.60 4.82 -10.55
C LEU A 44 -4.70 4.85 -9.01
N MET A 45 -4.37 5.97 -8.37
CA MET A 45 -4.53 6.21 -6.93
C MET A 45 -5.96 6.57 -6.51
N SER A 46 -6.82 6.99 -7.47
CA SER A 46 -8.20 7.44 -7.22
C SER A 46 -9.24 6.34 -7.31
N SER A 47 -8.96 5.32 -8.15
CA SER A 47 -9.98 4.35 -8.51
C SER A 47 -10.13 3.31 -7.39
N TYR A 48 -11.12 3.51 -6.52
CA TYR A 48 -11.61 2.46 -5.64
C TYR A 48 -12.37 1.44 -6.47
N SER A 49 -11.64 0.49 -7.02
CA SER A 49 -12.20 -0.62 -7.75
C SER A 49 -12.67 -1.71 -6.78
N GLY A 50 -13.83 -1.50 -6.17
CA GLY A 50 -14.51 -2.55 -5.42
C GLY A 50 -14.70 -3.79 -6.31
N GLY A 51 -14.07 -4.90 -5.94
CA GLY A 51 -14.33 -6.23 -6.48
C GLY A 51 -13.70 -6.57 -7.83
N ASP A 52 -13.91 -5.76 -8.87
CA ASP A 52 -13.60 -6.13 -10.27
C ASP A 52 -12.74 -5.12 -11.04
N GLY A 53 -12.47 -3.95 -10.48
CA GLY A 53 -12.01 -2.83 -11.30
C GLY A 53 -10.52 -2.89 -11.65
N GLY A 54 -10.30 -3.26 -12.92
CA GLY A 54 -9.04 -3.20 -13.61
C GLY A 54 -8.06 -4.26 -13.12
N ASN A 55 -7.77 -5.23 -13.98
CA ASN A 55 -6.59 -6.06 -13.78
C ASN A 55 -5.34 -5.18 -14.01
N PHE A 56 -4.91 -4.44 -13.00
CA PHE A 56 -3.69 -3.61 -13.04
C PHE A 56 -2.42 -4.41 -12.79
N PHE A 57 -2.54 -5.74 -12.66
CA PHE A 57 -1.41 -6.64 -12.46
C PHE A 57 -0.37 -6.55 -13.59
N HIS A 58 -0.82 -6.25 -14.81
CA HIS A 58 0.07 -6.04 -15.96
C HIS A 58 0.99 -4.80 -15.82
N LEU A 59 0.68 -3.88 -14.88
CA LEU A 59 1.53 -2.72 -14.59
C LEU A 59 2.66 -3.02 -13.60
N SER A 60 2.58 -4.14 -12.88
CA SER A 60 3.63 -4.59 -11.96
C SER A 60 4.60 -5.56 -12.65
N HIS A 61 5.75 -5.76 -12.02
CA HIS A 61 6.84 -6.61 -12.49
C HIS A 61 7.15 -7.68 -11.44
N PRO A 62 7.50 -8.91 -11.84
CA PRO A 62 8.00 -9.91 -10.90
C PRO A 62 9.32 -9.45 -10.28
N LEU A 63 9.52 -9.82 -9.01
CA LEU A 63 10.75 -9.53 -8.27
C LEU A 63 11.77 -10.64 -8.54
N ASP A 64 12.93 -10.30 -9.11
CA ASP A 64 13.99 -11.28 -9.34
C ASP A 64 14.66 -11.70 -8.03
N ALA A 65 15.27 -12.89 -8.03
CA ALA A 65 16.02 -13.39 -6.89
C ALA A 65 17.13 -12.41 -6.46
N GLY A 66 17.12 -12.04 -5.17
CA GLY A 66 18.09 -11.11 -4.58
C GLY A 66 17.76 -9.63 -4.72
N GLN A 67 16.70 -9.27 -5.45
CA GLN A 67 16.18 -7.89 -5.46
C GLN A 67 15.36 -7.61 -4.20
N ARG A 68 15.17 -6.32 -3.90
CA ARG A 68 14.30 -5.81 -2.84
C ARG A 68 13.41 -4.71 -3.39
N ILE A 69 12.26 -4.52 -2.77
CA ILE A 69 11.32 -3.45 -3.08
C ILE A 69 11.60 -2.29 -2.13
N ASP A 70 11.63 -1.04 -2.59
CA ASP A 70 11.99 0.07 -1.67
C ASP A 70 10.91 0.32 -0.61
N PHE A 71 9.65 0.34 -1.03
CA PHE A 71 8.53 0.68 -0.15
C PHE A 71 7.33 -0.25 -0.31
N PHE A 72 6.82 -0.75 0.80
CA PHE A 72 5.45 -1.22 0.92
C PHE A 72 4.55 -0.01 1.19
N ILE A 73 3.50 0.22 0.39
CA ILE A 73 2.57 1.34 0.61
C ILE A 73 1.28 0.83 1.25
N SER A 74 1.04 1.22 2.50
CA SER A 74 -0.25 1.08 3.17
C SER A 74 -1.00 2.40 3.06
N HIS A 75 -2.26 2.36 2.63
CA HIS A 75 -3.10 3.55 2.54
C HIS A 75 -4.59 3.19 2.51
N SER A 76 -5.46 4.15 2.86
CA SER A 76 -6.87 4.01 2.55
C SER A 76 -7.17 4.53 1.15
N TRP A 77 -7.88 3.72 0.37
CA TRP A 77 -8.40 4.15 -0.92
C TRP A 77 -9.43 5.28 -0.82
N GLN A 78 -10.08 5.46 0.35
CA GLN A 78 -11.09 6.50 0.59
C GLN A 78 -10.49 7.85 0.99
N ASP A 79 -9.22 7.90 1.37
CA ASP A 79 -8.52 9.16 1.65
C ASP A 79 -8.38 10.00 0.37
N ASN A 80 -8.20 11.31 0.54
CA ASN A 80 -8.11 12.28 -0.54
C ASN A 80 -6.95 11.94 -1.48
N VAL A 81 -7.29 11.60 -2.73
CA VAL A 81 -6.30 11.16 -3.72
C VAL A 81 -5.25 12.22 -4.06
N ALA A 82 -5.64 13.50 -4.14
CA ALA A 82 -4.72 14.57 -4.48
C ALA A 82 -3.65 14.75 -3.39
N VAL A 83 -4.07 14.72 -2.12
CA VAL A 83 -3.15 14.82 -0.98
C VAL A 83 -2.25 13.59 -0.89
N LYS A 84 -2.80 12.37 -1.07
CA LYS A 84 -2.00 11.14 -1.15
C LYS A 84 -0.94 11.22 -2.24
N TRP A 85 -1.33 11.60 -3.45
CA TRP A 85 -0.44 11.68 -4.60
C TRP A 85 0.66 12.72 -4.39
N GLN A 86 0.32 13.87 -3.81
CA GLN A 86 1.27 14.92 -3.47
C GLN A 86 2.35 14.40 -2.51
N GLU A 87 1.95 13.79 -1.39
CA GLU A 87 2.90 13.27 -0.40
C GLU A 87 3.73 12.11 -0.96
N LEU A 88 3.13 11.22 -1.75
CA LEU A 88 3.85 10.13 -2.42
C LEU A 88 4.85 10.67 -3.46
N SER A 89 4.51 11.74 -4.18
CA SER A 89 5.41 12.41 -5.12
C SER A 89 6.61 13.04 -4.41
N VAL A 90 6.41 13.65 -3.24
CA VAL A 90 7.50 14.17 -2.41
C VAL A 90 8.42 13.04 -1.96
N LEU A 91 7.86 11.92 -1.49
CA LEU A 91 8.63 10.73 -1.13
C LEU A 91 9.48 10.24 -2.32
N ALA A 92 8.87 10.09 -3.51
CA ALA A 92 9.53 9.59 -4.70
C ALA A 92 10.68 10.50 -5.17
N LYS A 93 10.47 11.83 -5.14
CA LYS A 93 11.50 12.82 -5.48
C LYS A 93 12.66 12.81 -4.49
N ASN A 94 12.38 12.76 -3.19
CA ASN A 94 13.42 12.69 -2.15
C ASN A 94 14.25 11.41 -2.26
N PHE A 95 13.58 10.28 -2.54
CA PHE A 95 14.25 9.01 -2.80
C PHE A 95 15.15 9.10 -4.04
N GLN A 96 14.64 9.67 -5.14
CA GLN A 96 15.42 9.89 -6.37
C GLN A 96 16.66 10.75 -6.12
N ALA A 97 16.52 11.86 -5.40
CA ALA A 97 17.63 12.75 -5.07
C ALA A 97 18.73 12.03 -4.27
N SER A 98 18.35 11.09 -3.39
CA SER A 98 19.27 10.37 -2.51
C SER A 98 19.90 9.12 -3.15
N ASN A 99 19.20 8.48 -4.09
CA ASN A 99 19.59 7.17 -4.63
C ASN A 99 19.90 7.16 -6.14
N GLY A 100 19.68 8.28 -6.84
CA GLY A 100 19.89 8.38 -8.29
C GLY A 100 18.87 7.62 -9.16
N ARG A 101 17.80 7.08 -8.55
CA ARG A 101 16.69 6.39 -9.23
C ARG A 101 15.38 6.60 -8.48
N TYR A 102 14.24 6.55 -9.18
CA TYR A 102 12.95 6.51 -8.50
C TYR A 102 12.77 5.20 -7.73
N PRO A 103 11.92 5.21 -6.67
CA PRO A 103 11.65 4.01 -5.90
C PRO A 103 10.73 3.01 -6.62
N THR A 104 10.78 1.77 -6.17
CA THR A 104 9.82 0.71 -6.45
C THR A 104 8.87 0.55 -5.27
N PHE A 105 7.63 0.17 -5.59
CA PHE A 105 6.55 0.06 -4.61
C PHE A 105 5.91 -1.31 -4.65
N TRP A 106 5.55 -1.83 -3.48
CA TRP A 106 4.53 -2.86 -3.36
C TRP A 106 3.22 -2.20 -2.95
N MET A 107 2.15 -2.55 -3.65
CA MET A 107 0.80 -2.03 -3.44
C MET A 107 -0.21 -3.10 -3.81
N ASP A 108 -1.18 -3.32 -2.92
CA ASP A 108 -2.24 -4.33 -3.02
C ASP A 108 -2.84 -4.40 -4.44
N LYS A 109 -3.34 -3.28 -4.96
CA LYS A 109 -4.04 -3.16 -6.24
C LYS A 109 -3.22 -3.60 -7.46
N PHE A 110 -1.90 -3.46 -7.42
CA PHE A 110 -1.01 -3.76 -8.57
C PHE A 110 -0.27 -5.07 -8.40
N CYS A 111 0.02 -5.46 -7.16
CA CYS A 111 0.93 -6.57 -6.86
C CYS A 111 0.18 -7.82 -6.38
N LEU A 112 -1.09 -7.72 -6.00
CA LEU A 112 -1.95 -8.86 -5.73
C LEU A 112 -2.74 -9.23 -6.99
N HIS A 113 -2.60 -10.48 -7.44
CA HIS A 113 -3.42 -10.99 -8.53
C HIS A 113 -4.83 -11.29 -8.00
N SER A 114 -5.82 -10.48 -8.39
CA SER A 114 -7.21 -10.65 -7.97
C SER A 114 -7.96 -11.73 -8.76
N SER A 115 -7.37 -12.29 -9.83
CA SER A 115 -8.15 -12.97 -10.86
C SER A 115 -8.77 -14.32 -10.48
N ASN A 116 -8.69 -14.75 -9.21
CA ASN A 116 -9.39 -15.92 -8.61
C ASN A 116 -9.09 -16.09 -7.10
N SER A 117 -8.54 -15.07 -6.40
CA SER A 117 -7.81 -15.31 -5.15
C SER A 117 -8.72 -15.45 -3.93
N ASP A 118 -8.70 -16.65 -3.36
CA ASP A 118 -9.05 -16.88 -1.97
C ASP A 118 -8.35 -15.81 -1.09
N PRO A 119 -9.09 -15.04 -0.27
CA PRO A 119 -8.47 -14.01 0.59
C PRO A 119 -7.37 -14.55 1.51
N THR A 120 -7.31 -15.87 1.72
CA THR A 120 -6.23 -16.55 2.44
C THR A 120 -4.88 -16.34 1.75
N VAL A 121 -4.85 -16.41 0.42
CA VAL A 121 -3.62 -16.21 -0.38
C VAL A 121 -3.10 -14.78 -0.24
N ALA A 122 -4.01 -13.79 -0.28
CA ALA A 122 -3.65 -12.39 -0.08
C ALA A 122 -3.12 -12.13 1.34
N LEU A 123 -3.78 -12.71 2.36
CA LEU A 123 -3.36 -12.61 3.77
C LEU A 123 -1.99 -13.25 4.02
N GLN A 124 -1.74 -14.44 3.47
CA GLN A 124 -0.48 -15.15 3.61
C GLN A 124 0.65 -14.42 2.86
N GLY A 125 0.37 -14.02 1.61
CA GLY A 125 1.30 -13.30 0.75
C GLY A 125 1.71 -11.93 1.30
N LEU A 126 0.84 -11.27 2.07
CA LEU A 126 1.12 -9.95 2.66
C LEU A 126 2.41 -9.95 3.49
N THR A 127 2.62 -10.98 4.30
CA THR A 127 3.79 -11.09 5.19
C THR A 127 5.09 -11.23 4.41
N VAL A 128 5.06 -11.99 3.31
CA VAL A 128 6.16 -12.15 2.35
C VAL A 128 6.49 -10.83 1.69
N CYS A 129 5.46 -10.13 1.23
CA CYS A 129 5.59 -8.84 0.55
C CYS A 129 6.19 -7.77 1.49
N ILE A 130 5.74 -7.71 2.74
CA ILE A 130 6.32 -6.84 3.78
C ILE A 130 7.81 -7.14 4.02
N LYS A 131 8.21 -8.42 3.99
CA LYS A 131 9.61 -8.83 4.16
C LYS A 131 10.47 -8.51 2.93
N ALA A 132 9.90 -8.59 1.74
CA ALA A 132 10.56 -8.22 0.49
C ALA A 132 10.83 -6.71 0.38
N CYS A 133 10.05 -5.88 1.08
CA CYS A 133 10.24 -4.43 1.08
C CYS A 133 11.35 -3.98 2.04
N ASP A 134 12.06 -2.89 1.75
CA ASP A 134 13.03 -2.26 2.65
C ASP A 134 12.31 -1.50 3.77
N ARG A 135 11.32 -0.69 3.40
CA ARG A 135 10.53 0.14 4.31
C ARG A 135 9.04 -0.02 4.07
N ILE A 136 8.25 0.42 5.05
CA ILE A 136 6.80 0.58 4.92
C ILE A 136 6.47 2.05 5.01
N VAL A 137 5.62 2.53 4.10
CA VAL A 137 5.06 3.87 4.13
C VAL A 137 3.57 3.75 4.36
N ALA A 138 3.10 4.32 5.46
CA ALA A 138 1.68 4.44 5.77
C ALA A 138 1.23 5.87 5.44
N LEU A 139 0.45 6.03 4.37
CA LEU A 139 -0.17 7.30 4.00
C LEU A 139 -1.49 7.45 4.76
N CYS A 140 -1.48 8.21 5.85
CA CYS A 140 -2.58 8.22 6.82
C CYS A 140 -3.45 9.46 6.67
N GLY A 141 -4.61 9.34 6.02
CA GLY A 141 -5.66 10.36 6.02
C GLY A 141 -6.76 10.09 7.04
N SER A 142 -7.90 10.75 6.83
CA SER A 142 -9.05 10.72 7.73
C SER A 142 -9.76 9.38 7.85
N THR A 143 -9.66 8.53 6.83
CA THR A 143 -10.30 7.20 6.80
C THR A 143 -9.33 6.08 7.16
N PHE A 144 -8.01 6.29 7.07
CA PHE A 144 -7.00 5.26 7.36
C PHE A 144 -7.20 4.56 8.71
N PRO A 145 -7.38 5.27 9.85
CA PRO A 145 -7.51 4.60 11.16
C PRO A 145 -8.76 3.73 11.27
N ASN A 146 -9.77 3.96 10.43
CA ASN A 146 -11.02 3.23 10.44
C ASN A 146 -11.01 2.04 9.47
N ARG A 147 -9.90 1.76 8.78
CA ARG A 147 -9.83 0.65 7.81
C ARG A 147 -9.15 -0.56 8.42
N LEU A 148 -9.87 -1.67 8.54
CA LEU A 148 -9.37 -2.90 9.16
C LEU A 148 -8.12 -3.43 8.44
N TRP A 149 -8.10 -3.39 7.11
CA TRP A 149 -6.95 -3.80 6.31
C TRP A 149 -5.71 -2.93 6.58
N CYS A 150 -5.85 -1.60 6.64
CA CYS A 150 -4.73 -0.70 6.95
C CYS A 150 -4.17 -0.95 8.35
N ALA A 151 -5.04 -1.13 9.35
CA ALA A 151 -4.61 -1.50 10.70
C ALA A 151 -3.92 -2.87 10.72
N TRP A 152 -4.44 -3.84 9.97
CA TRP A 152 -3.84 -5.16 9.85
C TRP A 152 -2.45 -5.12 9.22
N GLU A 153 -2.22 -4.33 8.17
CA GLU A 153 -0.91 -4.18 7.53
C GLU A 153 0.14 -3.64 8.51
N VAL A 154 -0.22 -2.60 9.28
CA VAL A 154 0.64 -2.04 10.33
C VAL A 154 0.91 -3.07 11.43
N PHE A 155 -0.11 -3.81 11.85
CA PHE A 155 0.03 -4.86 12.85
C PHE A 155 0.93 -6.01 12.37
N ALA A 156 0.66 -6.55 11.17
CA ALA A 156 1.35 -7.68 10.57
C ALA A 156 2.85 -7.44 10.53
N MET A 157 3.28 -6.24 10.13
CA MET A 157 4.69 -5.89 10.17
C MET A 157 5.30 -6.08 11.58
N THR A 158 4.64 -5.57 12.62
CA THR A 158 5.18 -5.69 13.99
C THR A 158 5.07 -7.09 14.58
N ALA A 159 4.32 -7.99 13.94
CA ALA A 159 4.31 -9.40 14.32
C ALA A 159 5.63 -10.08 13.91
N PHE A 160 6.29 -9.62 12.85
CA PHE A 160 7.50 -10.27 12.31
C PHE A 160 8.80 -9.50 12.55
N LEU A 161 8.74 -8.31 13.14
CA LEU A 161 9.90 -7.48 13.42
C LEU A 161 9.97 -7.19 14.91
N ARG A 162 11.20 -7.11 15.44
CA ARG A 162 11.38 -6.53 16.77
C ARG A 162 10.86 -5.10 16.75
N GLN A 163 10.29 -4.64 17.85
CA GLN A 163 9.69 -3.31 17.91
C GLN A 163 10.62 -2.21 17.37
N ARG A 164 11.91 -2.23 17.75
CA ARG A 164 12.89 -1.27 17.24
C ARG A 164 13.07 -1.33 15.72
N GLU A 165 13.18 -2.53 15.15
CA GLU A 165 13.32 -2.73 13.71
C GLU A 165 12.06 -2.27 12.97
N ALA A 166 10.88 -2.53 13.54
CA ALA A 166 9.63 -2.02 13.01
C ALA A 166 9.64 -0.48 12.99
N MET A 167 10.03 0.16 14.08
CA MET A 167 10.10 1.62 14.16
C MET A 167 11.10 2.24 13.19
N GLU A 168 12.21 1.57 12.89
CA GLU A 168 13.20 2.03 11.92
C GLU A 168 12.73 1.85 10.46
N ARG A 169 11.79 0.93 10.22
CA ARG A 169 11.28 0.59 8.89
C ARG A 169 9.97 1.26 8.52
N VAL A 170 9.14 1.67 9.48
CA VAL A 170 7.89 2.39 9.17
C VAL A 170 8.11 3.89 9.08
N GLN A 171 7.62 4.44 7.99
CA GLN A 171 7.42 5.87 7.81
C GLN A 171 5.92 6.15 7.73
N PHE A 172 5.40 6.82 8.75
CA PHE A 172 4.03 7.34 8.70
C PHE A 172 4.05 8.74 8.10
N ILE A 173 3.20 8.97 7.11
CA ILE A 173 3.04 10.25 6.44
C ILE A 173 1.60 10.71 6.67
N PRO A 174 1.36 11.62 7.63
CA PRO A 174 0.02 12.15 7.87
C PRO A 174 -0.40 13.02 6.69
N LEU A 175 -1.57 12.73 6.12
CA LEU A 175 -2.15 13.50 5.04
C LEU A 175 -2.83 14.74 5.64
N LYS A 176 -2.51 15.92 5.11
CA LYS A 176 -3.04 17.21 5.58
C LYS A 176 -4.46 17.44 5.05
N GLU A 177 -5.38 16.56 5.42
CA GLU A 177 -6.78 16.60 5.00
C GLU A 177 -7.60 17.54 5.88
N VAL A 178 -8.53 18.28 5.27
CA VAL A 178 -9.49 19.13 5.97
C VAL A 178 -10.85 18.43 5.96
N VAL A 179 -11.33 18.05 7.14
CA VAL A 179 -12.64 17.40 7.33
C VAL A 179 -13.54 18.35 8.11
N GLY A 180 -14.69 18.72 7.54
CA GLY A 180 -15.61 19.66 8.18
C GLY A 180 -15.00 21.05 8.46
N GLY A 181 -14.01 21.47 7.66
CA GLY A 181 -13.32 22.76 7.82
C GLY A 181 -12.18 22.76 8.85
N VAL A 182 -11.86 21.61 9.45
CA VAL A 182 -10.76 21.46 10.43
C VAL A 182 -9.72 20.47 9.89
N LEU A 183 -8.44 20.76 10.13
CA LEU A 183 -7.35 19.83 9.79
C LEU A 183 -7.52 18.54 10.61
N PHE A 184 -7.56 17.40 9.93
CA PHE A 184 -7.70 16.10 10.58
C PHE A 184 -6.44 15.75 11.37
N ASP A 185 -6.60 15.44 12.66
CA ASP A 185 -5.52 15.00 13.53
C ASP A 185 -5.40 13.47 13.50
N VAL A 186 -4.58 12.99 12.57
CA VAL A 186 -4.25 11.57 12.41
C VAL A 186 -3.70 10.97 13.70
N GLN A 187 -2.87 11.72 14.44
CA GLN A 187 -2.25 11.20 15.67
C GLN A 187 -3.31 10.99 16.74
N GLN A 188 -4.22 11.94 16.92
CA GLN A 188 -5.32 11.79 17.87
C GLN A 188 -6.23 10.62 17.49
N ALA A 189 -6.57 10.48 16.20
CA ALA A 189 -7.38 9.35 15.73
C ALA A 189 -6.73 7.99 16.05
N PHE A 190 -5.40 7.87 15.90
CA PHE A 190 -4.71 6.64 16.28
C PHE A 190 -4.56 6.44 17.78
N LYS A 191 -4.45 7.50 18.59
CA LYS A 191 -4.49 7.38 20.07
C LYS A 191 -5.82 6.78 20.53
N GLU A 192 -6.89 7.09 19.83
CA GLU A 192 -8.25 6.59 20.07
C GLU A 192 -8.58 5.30 19.30
N PHE A 193 -7.65 4.78 18.49
CA PHE A 193 -7.88 3.63 17.62
C PHE A 193 -8.48 2.45 18.38
N ASP A 194 -9.58 1.90 17.87
CA ASP A 194 -10.18 0.66 18.35
C ASP A 194 -10.61 -0.17 17.15
N VAL A 195 -10.09 -1.39 17.05
CA VAL A 195 -10.44 -2.33 15.98
C VAL A 195 -11.95 -2.59 15.88
N ALA A 196 -12.70 -2.47 16.97
CA ALA A 196 -14.16 -2.61 16.94
C ALA A 196 -14.87 -1.54 16.10
N ASN A 197 -14.23 -0.39 15.86
CA ASN A 197 -14.74 0.71 15.05
C ASN A 197 -14.24 0.68 13.60
N THR A 198 -13.48 -0.35 13.23
CA THR A 198 -12.93 -0.45 11.87
C THR A 198 -13.91 -1.08 10.89
N GLU A 199 -13.79 -0.66 9.64
CA GLU A 199 -14.57 -1.09 8.50
C GLU A 199 -13.70 -1.90 7.54
N CYS A 200 -14.33 -2.85 6.86
CA CYS A 200 -13.72 -3.61 5.78
C CYS A 200 -14.73 -3.71 4.64
N SER A 201 -14.26 -3.55 3.41
CA SER A 201 -15.11 -3.63 2.23
C SER A 201 -15.52 -5.05 1.86
N SER A 202 -14.73 -6.04 2.27
CA SER A 202 -15.05 -7.45 2.11
C SER A 202 -15.52 -8.02 3.45
N PHE A 203 -16.76 -8.50 3.47
CA PHE A 203 -17.32 -9.19 4.63
C PHE A 203 -16.51 -10.46 4.99
N VAL A 204 -16.02 -11.16 3.98
CA VAL A 204 -15.20 -12.37 4.17
C VAL A 204 -13.88 -12.00 4.83
N ASP A 205 -13.19 -10.97 4.33
CA ASP A 205 -11.92 -10.52 4.89
C ASP A 205 -12.10 -10.00 6.32
N TYR A 206 -13.18 -9.26 6.56
CA TYR A 206 -13.52 -8.78 7.90
C TYR A 206 -13.56 -9.93 8.90
N HIS A 207 -14.34 -10.97 8.62
CA HIS A 207 -14.50 -12.10 9.53
C HIS A 207 -13.21 -12.89 9.73
N ARG A 208 -12.42 -13.06 8.66
CA ARG A 208 -11.13 -13.75 8.75
C ARG A 208 -10.11 -12.97 9.59
N LEU A 209 -9.92 -11.69 9.28
CA LEU A 209 -9.03 -10.80 10.03
C LEU A 209 -9.47 -10.72 11.49
N MET A 210 -10.77 -10.54 11.75
CA MET A 210 -11.30 -10.48 13.11
C MET A 210 -11.13 -11.80 13.86
N ARG A 211 -11.21 -12.97 13.20
CA ARG A 211 -10.90 -14.26 13.82
C ARG A 211 -9.46 -14.28 14.35
N ILE A 212 -8.50 -13.87 13.52
CA ILE A 212 -7.08 -13.81 13.91
C ILE A 212 -6.85 -12.77 15.01
N ILE A 213 -7.44 -11.59 14.89
CA ILE A 213 -7.33 -10.52 15.89
C ILE A 213 -7.96 -10.94 17.23
N ASN A 214 -9.08 -11.68 17.21
CA ASN A 214 -9.67 -12.21 18.43
C ASN A 214 -8.77 -13.27 19.09
N ALA A 215 -8.08 -14.09 18.29
CA ALA A 215 -7.14 -15.09 18.80
C ALA A 215 -5.89 -14.45 19.43
N VAL A 216 -5.38 -13.36 18.84
CA VAL A 216 -4.31 -12.54 19.43
C VAL A 216 -4.79 -11.78 20.67
N GLY A 217 -6.04 -11.31 20.65
CA GLY A 217 -6.62 -10.43 21.65
C GLY A 217 -6.78 -9.00 21.14
N ARG A 218 -8.02 -8.50 21.10
CA ARG A 218 -8.33 -7.14 20.61
C ARG A 218 -7.61 -6.05 21.39
N SER A 219 -7.51 -6.19 22.71
CA SER A 219 -6.81 -5.22 23.57
C SER A 219 -5.33 -5.13 23.21
N ASP A 220 -4.68 -6.26 22.94
CA ASP A 220 -3.26 -6.30 22.57
C ASP A 220 -3.04 -5.76 21.16
N PHE A 221 -3.93 -6.10 20.22
CA PHE A 221 -3.94 -5.52 18.88
C PHE A 221 -4.05 -3.99 18.93
N ASN A 222 -5.05 -3.46 19.65
CA ASN A 222 -5.27 -2.02 19.82
C ASN A 222 -4.07 -1.34 20.49
N ALA A 223 -3.55 -1.92 21.57
CA ALA A 223 -2.38 -1.39 22.28
C ALA A 223 -1.16 -1.31 21.36
N LYS A 224 -0.97 -2.30 20.49
CA LYS A 224 0.16 -2.35 19.55
C LYS A 224 0.06 -1.27 18.48
N ILE A 225 -1.11 -1.09 17.86
CA ILE A 225 -1.34 -0.01 16.89
C ILE A 225 -1.12 1.36 17.53
N ARG A 226 -1.72 1.61 18.70
CA ARG A 226 -1.55 2.86 19.45
C ARG A 226 -0.09 3.12 19.80
N LEU A 227 0.65 2.08 20.21
CA LEU A 227 2.07 2.19 20.55
C LEU A 227 2.93 2.60 19.36
N ILE A 228 2.78 1.90 18.22
CA ILE A 228 3.53 2.19 17.00
C ILE A 228 3.34 3.65 16.58
N VAL A 229 2.09 4.14 16.62
CA VAL A 229 1.76 5.50 16.20
C VAL A 229 2.22 6.53 17.22
N SER A 230 2.11 6.25 18.53
CA SER A 230 2.61 7.15 19.57
C SER A 230 4.11 7.43 19.47
N GLN A 231 4.87 6.50 18.88
CA GLN A 231 6.30 6.66 18.69
C GLN A 231 6.65 7.49 17.44
N MET A 232 5.68 7.79 16.57
CA MET A 232 5.84 8.72 15.43
C MET A 232 6.24 10.14 15.87
N ASP A 233 5.75 10.59 17.03
CA ASP A 233 6.01 11.92 17.58
C ASP A 233 7.53 12.16 17.78
N SER A 234 8.28 11.08 18.02
CA SER A 234 9.72 11.16 18.25
C SER A 234 10.57 11.21 16.97
N CYS A 235 10.03 10.75 15.84
CA CYS A 235 10.77 10.69 14.57
C CYS A 235 10.49 11.90 13.66
N ILE A 236 9.28 12.44 13.70
CA ILE A 236 8.89 13.59 12.87
C ILE A 236 9.66 14.87 13.27
N GLY A 237 10.03 15.01 14.55
CA GLY A 237 10.82 16.15 15.04
C GLY A 237 12.32 16.13 14.68
N GLY A 238 12.84 15.05 14.09
CA GLY A 238 14.29 14.87 13.87
C GLY A 238 14.75 14.76 12.41
N GLN A 239 13.84 14.49 11.46
CA GLN A 239 14.18 14.34 10.04
C GLN A 239 13.50 15.36 9.12
N GLY A 240 12.65 16.22 9.67
CA GLY A 240 12.39 17.54 9.08
C GLY A 240 13.54 18.48 9.40
N ALA A 241 14.77 18.17 8.97
CA ALA A 241 15.71 19.24 8.69
C ALA A 241 14.97 20.17 7.73
N GLU A 242 14.82 21.43 8.13
CA GLU A 242 14.18 22.49 7.35
C GLU A 242 14.58 22.34 5.87
N ILE A 243 13.66 21.80 5.06
CA ILE A 243 13.64 22.18 3.66
C ILE A 243 13.28 23.66 3.77
N GLU A 244 14.29 24.52 3.58
CA GLU A 244 14.12 25.96 3.73
C GLU A 244 12.82 26.41 3.07
N GLU A 245 12.13 27.30 3.75
CA GLU A 245 10.83 27.85 3.40
C GLU A 245 10.71 28.64 2.06
N PRO A 246 11.77 28.96 1.25
CA PRO A 246 11.59 29.72 0.02
C PRO A 246 10.72 29.04 -1.05
N GLN A 247 10.56 27.72 -1.03
CA GLN A 247 9.79 27.06 -2.09
C GLN A 247 8.28 27.04 -1.86
N ARG A 248 7.75 27.25 -0.64
CA ARG A 248 6.30 27.12 -0.37
C ARG A 248 5.41 28.16 -1.08
N GLN A 249 5.94 29.30 -1.51
CA GLN A 249 5.15 30.35 -2.15
C GLN A 249 4.81 30.12 -3.64
N HIS A 250 5.43 29.15 -4.32
CA HIS A 250 5.15 28.87 -5.75
C HIS A 250 4.20 27.67 -6.02
N TRP A 251 3.67 27.00 -4.99
CA TRP A 251 2.93 25.74 -5.18
C TRP A 251 1.50 25.90 -5.69
N GLY A 252 0.96 27.13 -5.71
CA GLY A 252 -0.28 27.44 -6.43
C GLY A 252 -0.16 27.25 -7.95
N GLU A 253 1.06 27.36 -8.50
CA GLU A 253 1.35 27.20 -9.94
C GLU A 253 1.80 25.77 -10.29
N GLY A 254 2.20 24.97 -9.30
CA GLY A 254 2.69 23.60 -9.49
C GLY A 254 1.63 22.58 -9.94
N LEU A 255 0.35 22.83 -9.64
CA LEU A 255 -0.75 21.98 -10.13
C LEU A 255 -0.95 22.13 -11.65
N GLU A 256 -0.70 23.32 -12.20
CA GLU A 256 -0.76 23.56 -13.65
C GLU A 256 0.47 22.95 -14.36
N LEU A 257 1.64 22.96 -13.73
CA LEU A 257 2.87 22.36 -14.26
C LEU A 257 2.85 20.82 -14.26
N ILE A 258 2.29 20.17 -13.24
CA ILE A 258 2.14 18.71 -13.20
C ILE A 258 1.06 18.25 -14.21
N ALA A 259 0.03 19.05 -14.44
CA ALA A 259 -0.92 18.83 -15.53
C ALA A 259 -0.25 19.00 -16.91
N ALA A 260 0.69 19.93 -17.04
CA ALA A 260 1.44 20.17 -18.28
C ALA A 260 2.51 19.11 -18.59
N GLU A 261 3.22 18.59 -17.58
CA GLU A 261 4.22 17.51 -17.76
C GLU A 261 3.59 16.14 -18.04
N ASN A 262 2.40 15.86 -17.51
CA ASN A 262 1.65 14.64 -17.81
C ASN A 262 0.87 14.71 -19.14
N ALA A 263 0.82 15.88 -19.79
CA ALA A 263 0.23 16.05 -21.12
C ALA A 263 1.22 15.66 -22.24
N GLN A 264 2.01 14.60 -22.05
CA GLN A 264 2.86 14.06 -23.11
C GLN A 264 2.03 13.45 -24.23
N GLU A 265 2.54 13.65 -25.44
CA GLU A 265 1.88 13.63 -26.75
C GLU A 265 1.05 12.36 -27.05
N PRO A 266 -0.03 12.48 -27.84
CA PRO A 266 -0.84 11.33 -28.24
C PRO A 266 0.04 10.28 -28.92
N ILE A 267 -0.02 9.06 -28.39
CA ILE A 267 0.52 7.86 -29.02
C ILE A 267 -0.07 7.80 -30.43
N ALA A 268 0.78 7.92 -31.44
CA ALA A 268 0.35 7.86 -32.83
C ALA A 268 -0.39 6.53 -33.09
N GLU A 269 -1.66 6.62 -33.47
CA GLU A 269 -2.43 5.48 -33.97
C GLU A 269 -1.72 4.87 -35.17
N GLU A 270 -1.13 3.68 -35.01
CA GLU A 270 -0.81 2.81 -36.13
C GLU A 270 -2.12 2.38 -36.79
N LYS A 271 -2.46 3.01 -37.92
CA LYS A 271 -3.52 2.53 -38.81
C LYS A 271 -3.07 1.23 -39.45
N GLU A 272 -3.53 0.12 -38.90
CA GLU A 272 -3.45 -1.18 -39.53
C GLU A 272 -4.38 -1.18 -40.77
N VAL A 273 -3.79 -1.14 -41.96
CA VAL A 273 -4.50 -1.25 -43.24
C VAL A 273 -4.83 -2.72 -43.46
N VAL A 274 -6.02 -3.15 -43.02
CA VAL A 274 -6.57 -4.46 -43.37
C VAL A 274 -7.15 -4.38 -44.79
N THR A 275 -6.37 -4.83 -45.78
CA THR A 275 -6.90 -5.15 -47.11
C THR A 275 -7.60 -6.50 -47.05
N ALA A 276 -8.93 -6.48 -47.07
CA ALA A 276 -9.73 -7.68 -47.28
C ALA A 276 -9.72 -8.05 -48.78
N GLU A 277 -9.02 -9.13 -49.13
CA GLU A 277 -9.28 -9.85 -50.39
C GLU A 277 -10.59 -10.62 -50.24
N VAL A 278 -11.59 -10.27 -51.06
CA VAL A 278 -12.84 -10.99 -51.21
C VAL A 278 -12.62 -12.07 -52.26
N ASP A 279 -12.70 -13.33 -51.85
CA ASP A 279 -12.71 -14.51 -52.73
C ASP A 279 -14.14 -14.76 -53.26
N PRO A 280 -14.42 -14.63 -54.58
CA PRO A 280 -15.74 -14.83 -55.14
C PRO A 280 -15.85 -16.21 -55.79
N ALA A 281 -16.02 -17.27 -55.00
CA ALA A 281 -16.30 -18.59 -55.55
C ALA A 281 -17.02 -19.54 -54.58
N ALA A 282 -18.32 -19.32 -54.31
CA ALA A 282 -19.22 -20.40 -53.88
C ALA A 282 -20.71 -20.00 -53.98
N GLU A 283 -21.26 -19.98 -55.20
CA GLU A 283 -22.71 -20.05 -55.39
C GLU A 283 -23.01 -21.11 -56.46
N LYS A 284 -23.24 -22.35 -56.01
CA LYS A 284 -23.92 -23.43 -56.74
C LYS A 284 -24.19 -24.60 -55.79
N ALA A 285 -25.36 -24.58 -55.15
CA ALA A 285 -26.14 -25.74 -54.74
C ALA A 285 -27.56 -25.28 -54.41
#